data_AF-A0A5C6X1U5-F1
#
_entry.id   AF-A0A5C6X1U5-F1
#
_cell.length_a   1.000
_cell.length_b   1.000
_cell.length_c   1.000
_cell.angle_alpha   90.00
_cell.angle_beta   90.00
_cell.angle_gamma   90.00
#
_symmetry.space_group_name_H-M   'P 1'
#
loop_
_entity.id
_entity.type
_entity.pdbx_description
1 polymer ?
#
loop_
_entity_poly.entity_id
_entity_poly.type
_entity_poly.pdbx_seq_one_letter_code
_entity_poly.pdbx_strand_id
1 'polypeptide(L)'
;MLEKIDHIGIAVRSVEASAVLYRDVLGLAYEGTEEVESQGVKVAFFRLGEAKIELLEPLHDESPIARFLEKNGEGIHHIALGCDDIEAWRARMEEAGVRLLSEAPIDGAHGKLITFMHPRDTGRVLLELTQRRPNP
;
A
#
# COMPACT_ATOMS: atom_id res chain seq x y z
N MET A 1 -11.48 8.70 12.64
CA MET A 1 -11.05 7.49 13.36
C MET A 1 -10.08 6.67 12.49
N LEU A 2 -9.09 6.02 13.11
CA LEU A 2 -8.36 4.92 12.46
C LEU A 2 -9.12 3.63 12.74
N GLU A 3 -9.43 2.87 11.70
CA GLU A 3 -10.36 1.75 11.80
C GLU A 3 -9.62 0.43 12.05
N LYS A 4 -8.78 0.04 11.08
CA LYS A 4 -8.09 -1.26 11.05
C LYS A 4 -6.89 -1.22 10.12
N ILE A 5 -6.09 -2.28 10.16
CA ILE A 5 -5.16 -2.58 9.07
C ILE A 5 -6.00 -2.86 7.83
N ASP A 6 -5.82 -2.05 6.79
CA ASP A 6 -6.50 -2.26 5.51
C ASP A 6 -5.72 -3.28 4.68
N HIS A 7 -4.40 -3.10 4.54
CA HIS A 7 -3.55 -4.05 3.84
C HIS A 7 -2.08 -4.00 4.29
N ILE A 8 -1.34 -5.04 3.91
CA ILE A 8 0.12 -5.10 3.96
C ILE A 8 0.62 -5.24 2.53
N GLY A 9 1.40 -4.26 2.08
CA GLY A 9 2.04 -4.27 0.77
C GLY A 9 3.37 -5.02 0.81
N ILE A 10 3.55 -5.96 -0.11
CA ILE A 10 4.76 -6.79 -0.25
C ILE A 10 5.32 -6.58 -1.65
N ALA A 11 6.52 -6.01 -1.74
CA ALA A 11 7.21 -5.82 -2.99
C ALA A 11 7.73 -7.17 -3.51
N VAL A 12 7.41 -7.48 -4.78
CA VAL A 12 7.80 -8.71 -5.47
C VAL A 12 8.30 -8.37 -6.88
N ARG A 13 9.18 -9.22 -7.44
CA ARG A 13 9.66 -9.07 -8.82
C ARG A 13 8.65 -9.57 -9.84
N SER A 14 7.77 -10.48 -9.43
CA SER A 14 6.68 -11.00 -10.26
C SER A 14 5.50 -11.38 -9.37
N VAL A 15 4.38 -10.70 -9.59
CA VAL A 15 3.07 -11.03 -9.02
C VAL A 15 2.68 -12.44 -9.43
N GLU A 16 2.88 -12.82 -10.70
CA GLU A 16 2.50 -14.16 -11.19
C GLU A 16 3.23 -15.27 -10.44
N ALA A 17 4.56 -15.17 -10.34
CA ALA A 17 5.36 -16.18 -9.64
C ALA A 17 5.06 -16.20 -8.13
N SER A 18 4.91 -15.04 -7.52
CA SER A 18 4.67 -14.92 -6.08
C SER A 18 3.25 -15.34 -5.68
N ALA A 19 2.26 -15.11 -6.54
CA ALA A 19 0.86 -15.43 -6.29
C ALA A 19 0.64 -16.92 -6.02
N VAL A 20 1.49 -17.81 -6.54
CA VAL A 20 1.40 -19.26 -6.30
C VAL A 20 1.44 -19.57 -4.80
N LEU A 21 2.34 -18.93 -4.04
CA LEU A 21 2.42 -19.12 -2.60
C LEU A 21 1.12 -18.69 -1.91
N TYR A 22 0.65 -17.47 -2.21
CA TYR A 22 -0.50 -16.89 -1.50
C TYR A 22 -1.83 -17.54 -1.90
N ARG A 23 -2.02 -17.81 -3.19
CA ARG A 23 -3.24 -18.41 -3.74
C ARG A 23 -3.30 -19.91 -3.54
N ASP A 24 -2.25 -20.63 -3.98
CA ASP A 24 -2.33 -22.08 -4.18
C ASP A 24 -1.83 -22.86 -2.95
N VAL A 25 -0.80 -22.34 -2.27
CA VAL A 25 -0.23 -22.99 -1.08
C VAL A 25 -0.96 -22.56 0.19
N LEU A 26 -1.13 -21.25 0.41
CA LEU A 26 -1.82 -20.70 1.58
C LEU A 26 -3.34 -20.67 1.43
N GLY A 27 -3.87 -20.79 0.21
CA GLY A 27 -5.31 -20.82 -0.02
C GLY A 27 -6.02 -19.48 0.18
N LEU A 28 -5.31 -18.35 0.09
CA LEU A 28 -5.93 -17.03 0.26
C LEU A 28 -6.85 -16.69 -0.91
N ALA A 29 -7.96 -16.01 -0.61
CA ALA A 29 -8.93 -15.61 -1.61
C ALA A 29 -8.35 -14.50 -2.50
N TYR A 30 -8.07 -14.85 -3.76
CA TYR A 30 -7.58 -13.92 -4.78
C TYR A 30 -8.72 -13.05 -5.31
N GLU A 31 -8.58 -11.73 -5.19
CA GLU A 31 -9.62 -10.75 -5.57
C GLU A 31 -9.34 -10.10 -6.94
N GLY A 32 -8.22 -10.44 -7.58
CA GLY A 32 -7.83 -9.94 -8.90
C GLY A 32 -6.52 -9.15 -8.88
N THR A 33 -6.26 -8.49 -10.00
CA THR A 33 -5.12 -7.59 -10.21
C THR A 33 -5.55 -6.26 -10.77
N GLU A 34 -4.81 -5.20 -10.45
CA GLU A 34 -4.99 -3.85 -10.96
C GLU A 34 -3.63 -3.22 -11.27
N GLU A 35 -3.56 -2.46 -12.37
CA GLU A 35 -2.38 -1.64 -12.68
C GLU A 35 -2.68 -0.20 -12.26
N VAL A 36 -1.89 0.30 -11.31
CA VAL A 36 -1.97 1.66 -10.81
C VAL A 36 -0.86 2.46 -11.47
N GLU A 37 -1.12 2.88 -12.71
CA GLU A 37 -0.15 3.58 -13.57
C GLU A 37 0.44 4.83 -12.92
N SER A 38 -0.36 5.58 -12.15
CA SER A 38 0.09 6.77 -11.42
C SER A 38 1.18 6.48 -10.38
N GLN A 39 1.25 5.23 -9.91
CA GLN A 39 2.25 4.73 -8.95
C GLN A 39 3.28 3.79 -9.62
N GLY A 40 3.14 3.49 -10.91
CA GLY A 40 4.02 2.58 -11.65
C GLY A 40 4.04 1.17 -11.06
N VAL A 41 2.90 0.64 -10.63
CA VAL A 41 2.81 -0.65 -9.93
C VAL A 41 1.62 -1.49 -10.41
N LYS A 42 1.85 -2.79 -10.58
CA LYS A 42 0.83 -3.82 -10.70
C LYS A 42 0.61 -4.45 -9.33
N VAL A 43 -0.65 -4.53 -8.92
CA VAL A 43 -1.04 -5.03 -7.60
C VAL A 43 -1.89 -6.29 -7.76
N ALA A 44 -1.60 -7.35 -7.00
CA ALA A 44 -2.50 -8.48 -6.79
C ALA A 44 -3.04 -8.49 -5.37
N PHE A 45 -4.35 -8.70 -5.23
CA PHE A 45 -5.06 -8.59 -3.96
C PHE A 45 -5.45 -9.96 -3.42
N PHE A 46 -5.13 -10.21 -2.15
CA PHE A 46 -5.49 -11.44 -1.44
C PHE A 46 -6.20 -11.09 -0.14
N ARG A 47 -7.43 -11.55 0.04
CA ARG A 47 -8.20 -11.31 1.27
C ARG A 47 -7.75 -12.25 2.39
N LEU A 48 -7.51 -11.69 3.56
CA LEU A 48 -7.27 -12.43 4.80
C LEU A 48 -8.06 -11.80 5.95
N GLY A 49 -9.25 -12.34 6.20
CA GLY A 49 -10.18 -11.77 7.19
C GLY A 49 -10.57 -10.34 6.81
N GLU A 50 -10.24 -9.39 7.68
CA GLU A 50 -10.56 -7.98 7.49
C GLU A 50 -9.50 -7.17 6.72
N ALA A 51 -8.30 -7.72 6.59
CA ALA A 51 -7.16 -7.10 5.92
C ALA A 51 -6.89 -7.76 4.56
N LYS A 52 -6.02 -7.15 3.77
CA LYS A 52 -5.49 -7.74 2.53
C LYS A 52 -3.97 -7.89 2.57
N ILE A 53 -3.49 -8.85 1.81
CA ILE A 53 -2.10 -8.88 1.36
C ILE A 53 -2.10 -8.39 -0.08
N GLU A 54 -1.25 -7.41 -0.35
CA GLU A 54 -1.09 -6.81 -1.68
C GLU A 54 0.32 -7.10 -2.20
N LEU A 55 0.42 -7.84 -3.30
CA LEU A 55 1.70 -8.07 -3.97
C LEU A 55 1.95 -6.96 -4.98
N LEU A 56 3.09 -6.29 -4.87
CA LEU A 56 3.44 -5.09 -5.62
C LEU A 56 4.57 -5.42 -6.59
N GLU A 57 4.26 -5.48 -7.88
CA GLU A 57 5.24 -5.64 -8.97
C GLU A 57 5.45 -4.29 -9.67
N PRO A 58 6.69 -3.81 -9.86
CA PRO A 58 6.93 -2.56 -10.57
C PRO A 58 6.57 -2.71 -12.05
N LEU A 59 5.88 -1.72 -12.62
CA LEU A 59 5.59 -1.68 -14.07
C LEU A 59 6.81 -1.24 -14.89
N HIS A 60 7.74 -0.52 -14.27
CA HIS A 60 8.96 -0.01 -14.92
C HIS A 60 10.06 0.27 -13.88
N ASP A 61 11.31 0.40 -14.34
CA ASP A 61 12.50 0.56 -13.48
C ASP A 61 12.48 1.87 -12.64
N GLU A 62 11.75 2.88 -13.08
CA GLU A 62 11.63 4.14 -12.33
C GLU A 62 10.61 4.08 -11.17
N SER A 63 9.87 2.96 -11.04
CA SER A 63 8.85 2.77 -10.00
C SER A 63 9.46 2.84 -8.59
N PRO A 64 8.75 3.42 -7.59
CA PRO A 64 9.17 3.34 -6.19
C PRO A 64 9.43 1.90 -5.73
N ILE A 65 8.64 0.95 -6.24
CA ILE A 65 8.78 -0.48 -5.92
C ILE A 65 10.07 -1.05 -6.52
N ALA A 66 10.44 -0.67 -7.75
CA ALA A 66 11.69 -1.10 -8.36
C ALA A 66 12.90 -0.65 -7.52
N ARG A 67 12.92 0.63 -7.10
CA ARG A 67 13.96 1.18 -6.22
C ARG A 67 14.02 0.48 -4.86
N PHE A 68 12.86 0.10 -4.30
CA PHE A 68 12.82 -0.69 -3.06
C PHE A 68 13.44 -2.07 -3.25
N LEU A 69 13.07 -2.77 -4.33
CA LEU A 69 13.56 -4.12 -4.64
C LEU A 69 15.06 -4.16 -4.90
N GLU A 70 15.62 -3.14 -5.57
CA GLU A 70 17.07 -3.01 -5.77
C GLU A 70 17.83 -2.91 -4.45
N LYS A 71 17.29 -2.13 -3.51
CA LYS A 71 17.96 -1.85 -2.24
C LYS A 71 17.77 -2.95 -1.20
N ASN A 72 16.61 -3.58 -1.17
CA ASN A 72 16.21 -4.45 -0.05
C ASN A 72 15.87 -5.89 -0.48
N GLY A 73 15.72 -6.16 -1.78
CA GLY A 73 15.11 -7.40 -2.25
C GLY A 73 13.59 -7.42 -2.06
N GLU A 74 12.99 -8.58 -2.31
CA GLU A 74 11.55 -8.79 -2.07
C GLU A 74 11.23 -8.81 -0.57
N GLY A 75 10.05 -8.32 -0.21
CA GLY A 75 9.63 -8.28 1.20
C GLY A 75 8.55 -7.25 1.49
N ILE A 76 8.22 -7.10 2.78
CA ILE A 76 7.22 -6.14 3.24
C ILE A 76 7.69 -4.72 2.91
N HIS A 77 6.88 -4.02 2.11
CA HIS A 77 7.11 -2.64 1.72
C HIS A 77 6.48 -1.65 2.71
N HIS A 78 5.21 -1.88 3.06
CA HIS A 78 4.44 -0.94 3.88
C HIS A 78 3.27 -1.62 4.59
N ILE A 79 2.69 -0.92 5.58
CA ILE A 79 1.45 -1.29 6.26
C ILE A 79 0.47 -0.13 6.10
N ALA A 80 -0.75 -0.42 5.66
CA ALA A 80 -1.80 0.57 5.46
C ALA A 80 -2.87 0.52 6.53
N LEU A 81 -3.26 1.70 7.02
CA LEU A 81 -4.29 1.90 8.04
C LEU A 81 -5.49 2.59 7.41
N GLY A 82 -6.65 1.93 7.49
CA GLY A 82 -7.92 2.47 7.05
C GLY A 82 -8.36 3.65 7.91
N CYS A 83 -8.84 4.72 7.29
CA CYS A 83 -9.38 5.90 7.96
C CYS A 83 -10.64 6.45 7.27
N ASP A 84 -11.43 7.18 8.04
CA ASP A 84 -12.68 7.83 7.62
C ASP A 84 -12.47 9.18 6.92
N ASP A 85 -11.49 9.96 7.39
CA ASP A 85 -11.15 11.29 6.86
C ASP A 85 -9.62 11.48 6.81
N ILE A 86 -9.05 11.23 5.64
CA ILE A 86 -7.62 11.31 5.38
C ILE A 86 -7.09 12.73 5.53
N GLU A 87 -7.88 13.76 5.21
CA GLU A 87 -7.42 15.15 5.32
C GLU A 87 -7.35 15.58 6.78
N ALA A 88 -8.35 15.20 7.59
CA ALA A 88 -8.30 15.43 9.04
C ALA A 88 -7.11 14.71 9.68
N TRP A 89 -6.82 13.47 9.27
CA TRP A 89 -5.66 12.74 9.76
C TRP A 89 -4.33 13.35 9.30
N ARG A 90 -4.23 13.83 8.05
CA ARG A 90 -3.04 14.52 7.55
C ARG A 90 -2.73 15.76 8.37
N ALA A 91 -3.72 16.63 8.59
CA ALA A 91 -3.56 17.83 9.42
C ALA A 91 -3.06 17.48 10.83
N ARG A 92 -3.62 16.44 11.44
CA ARG A 92 -3.17 15.94 12.76
C ARG A 92 -1.72 15.45 12.75
N MET A 93 -1.31 14.73 11.70
CA MET A 93 0.07 14.23 11.57
C MET A 93 1.07 15.38 11.40
N GLU A 94 0.73 16.37 10.58
CA GLU A 94 1.55 17.57 10.39
C GLU A 94 1.66 18.40 11.68
N GLU A 95 0.56 18.59 12.42
CA GLU A 95 0.56 19.25 13.73
C GLU A 95 1.46 18.52 14.76
N ALA A 96 1.48 17.18 14.69
CA ALA A 96 2.35 16.34 15.51
C ALA A 96 3.81 16.29 15.02
N GLY A 97 4.16 16.98 13.93
CA GLY A 97 5.52 17.02 13.37
C GLY A 97 5.92 15.76 12.58
N VAL A 98 4.96 14.92 12.17
CA VAL A 98 5.21 13.76 11.31
C VAL A 98 5.27 14.21 9.85
N ARG A 99 6.36 13.88 9.15
CA ARG A 99 6.48 14.21 7.72
C ARG A 99 5.60 13.30 6.88
N LEU A 100 4.83 13.90 6.00
CA LEU A 100 4.12 13.20 4.93
C LEU A 100 4.98 13.19 3.65
N LEU A 101 4.86 12.12 2.85
CA LEU A 101 5.61 11.99 1.59
C LEU A 101 4.95 12.73 0.43
N SER A 102 3.69 13.14 0.57
CA SER A 102 2.93 13.88 -0.45
C SER A 102 2.27 15.13 0.14
N GLU A 103 2.21 16.21 -0.64
CA GLU A 103 1.57 17.48 -0.25
C GLU A 103 0.04 17.37 -0.15
N ALA A 104 -0.56 16.40 -0.85
CA ALA A 104 -1.98 16.06 -0.80
C ALA A 104 -2.16 14.52 -0.88
N PRO A 105 -3.34 13.99 -0.50
CA PRO A 105 -3.69 12.61 -0.83
C PRO A 105 -3.60 12.34 -2.34
N ILE A 106 -3.16 11.14 -2.71
CA ILE A 106 -3.05 10.69 -4.10
C ILE A 106 -3.95 9.49 -4.35
N ASP A 107 -4.18 9.16 -5.62
CA ASP A 107 -4.94 7.96 -5.98
C ASP A 107 -4.12 6.69 -5.73
N GLY A 108 -4.71 5.77 -4.98
CA GLY A 108 -4.22 4.40 -4.78
C GLY A 108 -5.09 3.37 -5.50
N ALA A 109 -4.80 2.09 -5.25
CA ALA A 109 -5.58 0.98 -5.78
C ALA A 109 -7.07 1.06 -5.40
N HIS A 110 -7.93 0.51 -6.24
CA HIS A 110 -9.38 0.44 -6.03
C HIS A 110 -10.04 1.83 -5.82
N GLY A 111 -9.49 2.87 -6.43
CA GLY A 111 -10.02 4.24 -6.38
C GLY A 111 -9.98 4.86 -4.97
N LYS A 112 -9.11 4.36 -4.09
CA LYS A 112 -8.91 4.91 -2.75
C LYS A 112 -8.01 6.15 -2.78
N LEU A 113 -8.13 6.98 -1.76
CA LEU A 113 -7.17 8.04 -1.47
C LEU A 113 -6.11 7.53 -0.50
N ILE A 114 -4.85 7.85 -0.75
CA ILE A 114 -3.73 7.40 0.06
C ILE A 114 -2.75 8.54 0.38
N THR A 115 -2.04 8.41 1.51
CA THR A 115 -0.86 9.22 1.83
C THR A 115 0.08 8.42 2.71
N PHE A 116 1.38 8.70 2.61
CA PHE A 116 2.41 7.97 3.35
C PHE A 116 3.12 8.85 4.37
N MET A 117 3.41 8.27 5.53
CA MET A 117 4.28 8.88 6.53
C MET A 117 5.74 8.53 6.24
N HIS A 118 6.65 9.49 6.43
CA HIS A 118 8.07 9.25 6.21
C HIS A 118 8.60 8.25 7.25
N PRO A 119 9.28 7.16 6.85
CA PRO A 119 9.80 6.13 7.76
C PRO A 119 10.73 6.61 8.88
N ARG A 120 11.26 7.83 8.77
CA ARG A 120 12.15 8.41 9.80
C ARG A 120 11.37 8.83 11.04
N ASP A 121 10.08 9.12 10.91
CA ASP A 121 9.22 9.56 12.00
C ASP A 121 8.39 8.42 12.59
N THR A 122 8.41 7.25 11.94
CA THR A 122 7.58 6.08 12.27
C THR A 122 8.41 4.83 12.60
N GLY A 123 9.65 5.02 13.06
CA GLY A 123 10.49 3.90 13.51
C GLY A 123 10.93 2.94 12.40
N ARG A 124 11.20 3.48 11.20
CA ARG A 124 11.59 2.75 9.97
C ARG A 124 10.47 1.92 9.32
N VAL A 125 9.22 2.10 9.73
CA VAL A 125 8.06 1.48 9.07
C VAL A 125 7.46 2.48 8.08
N LEU A 126 7.30 2.10 6.82
CA LEU A 126 6.52 2.90 5.89
C LEU A 126 5.03 2.67 6.19
N LEU A 127 4.37 3.69 6.72
CA LEU A 127 2.95 3.64 7.06
C LEU A 127 2.14 4.43 6.04
N GLU A 128 1.06 3.82 5.56
CA GLU A 128 0.06 4.42 4.68
C GLU A 128 -1.23 4.71 5.47
N LEU A 129 -1.84 5.86 5.22
CA LEU A 129 -3.26 6.07 5.49
C LEU A 129 -4.04 5.90 4.21
N THR A 130 -5.12 5.12 4.27
CA THR A 130 -5.97 4.84 3.12
C THR A 130 -7.43 5.15 3.46
N GLN A 131 -8.12 5.84 2.56
CA GLN A 131 -9.54 6.16 2.69
C GLN A 131 -10.28 5.68 1.45
N ARG A 132 -11.34 4.90 1.66
CA ARG A 132 -12.28 4.57 0.59
C ARG A 132 -13.09 5.82 0.24
N ARG A 133 -13.10 6.23 -1.02
CA ARG A 133 -14.01 7.28 -1.48
C ARG A 133 -15.45 6.77 -1.26
N PRO A 134 -16.38 7.59 -0.73
CA PRO A 134 -17.78 7.24 -0.74
C PRO A 134 -18.18 6.90 -2.18
N ASN A 135 -18.89 5.79 -2.39
CA ASN A 135 -19.46 5.53 -3.72
C ASN A 135 -20.36 6.74 -4.10
N PRO A 136 -20.31 7.23 -5.35
CA PRO A 136 -21.31 8.18 -5.83
C PRO A 136 -22.72 7.58 -5.79
#